data_AF-A0A7S4CMQ3-F1
#
_entry.id   AF-A0A7S4CMQ3-F1
#
_cell.length_a   1.000
_cell.length_b   1.000
_cell.length_c   1.000
_cell.angle_alpha   90.00
_cell.angle_beta   90.00
_cell.angle_gamma   90.00
#
_symmetry.space_group_name_H-M   'P 1'
#
loop_
_entity.id
_entity.type
_entity.pdbx_description
1 polymer ?
#
loop_
_entity_poly.entity_id
_entity_poly.type
_entity_poly.pdbx_seq_one_letter_code
_entity_poly.pdbx_strand_id
1 'polypeptide(L)'
;GADRMLTICTKNAQIFRCTLEDAVDNTIVIQKMQVPQPVFAFVYHKALAKKGHLEVQHYFRYNAEAEFVRMGISTQSNTRCGWRIDSTVNEGYRLCPSYPSILVVPSDATPQTLQAAASFRTKQRFPILTWRSPRTGTVLCRAAEPGTWMGNRDADKRFIDLIRYASGSDTLAIFDCRSRIAATGNAVNITKESLGGTEWGYPHTSVTFCGLVNIHKVRDYYTRLCESDPEPWLTTIQDLLATAHAVSRELHQHRR
;
A
#
# COMPACT_ATOMS: atom_id res chain seq x y z
N GLY A 1 33.71 20.17 -30.41
CA GLY A 1 32.43 20.76 -29.98
C GLY A 1 31.40 19.66 -29.95
N ALA A 2 30.79 19.41 -28.79
CA ALA A 2 29.52 18.69 -28.60
C ALA A 2 29.16 18.51 -27.10
N ASP A 3 30.10 18.58 -26.15
CA ASP A 3 29.88 17.95 -24.83
C ASP A 3 30.06 18.87 -23.60
N ARG A 4 29.48 20.09 -23.63
CA ARG A 4 29.59 21.05 -22.51
C ARG A 4 28.28 21.31 -21.74
N MET A 5 27.15 20.82 -22.24
CA MET A 5 25.85 21.08 -21.62
C MET A 5 25.41 19.86 -20.80
N LEU A 6 25.42 20.00 -19.48
CA LEU A 6 24.87 19.02 -18.56
C LEU A 6 23.37 19.30 -18.40
N THR A 7 22.54 18.29 -18.70
CA THR A 7 21.09 18.34 -18.44
C THR A 7 20.78 17.51 -17.20
N ILE A 8 20.26 18.16 -16.16
CA ILE A 8 19.85 17.52 -14.91
C ILE A 8 18.32 17.53 -14.86
N CYS A 9 17.72 16.36 -15.11
CA CYS A 9 16.29 16.14 -14.90
C CYS A 9 16.06 15.72 -13.45
N THR A 10 15.23 16.47 -12.73
CA THR A 10 15.01 16.26 -11.30
C THR A 10 13.64 15.65 -11.01
N LYS A 11 13.50 15.04 -9.83
CA LYS A 11 12.26 14.35 -9.42
C LYS A 11 11.07 15.29 -9.18
N ASN A 12 11.24 16.62 -9.19
CA ASN A 12 10.15 17.60 -9.08
C ASN A 12 9.77 18.22 -10.44
N ALA A 13 10.08 17.52 -11.54
CA ALA A 13 9.78 17.92 -12.93
C ALA A 13 10.52 19.18 -13.40
N GLN A 14 11.55 19.62 -12.68
CA GLN A 14 12.43 20.70 -13.15
C GLN A 14 13.59 20.14 -13.96
N ILE A 15 13.91 20.83 -15.06
CA ILE A 15 15.05 20.53 -15.92
C ILE A 15 16.03 21.68 -15.80
N PHE A 16 17.21 21.39 -15.27
CA PHE A 16 18.32 22.33 -15.22
C PHE A 16 19.27 22.04 -16.37
N ARG A 17 19.57 23.05 -17.17
CA ARG A 17 20.60 22.98 -18.21
C ARG A 17 21.74 23.88 -17.76
N CYS A 18 22.89 23.29 -17.45
CA CYS A 18 24.07 24.04 -17.05
C CYS A 18 25.21 23.80 -18.03
N THR A 19 26.00 24.86 -18.26
CA THR A 19 27.27 24.78 -18.97
C THR A 19 28.36 24.92 -17.94
N LEU A 20 29.24 23.93 -17.84
CA LEU A 20 30.40 24.00 -16.96
C LEU A 20 31.54 24.65 -17.74
N GLU A 21 31.94 25.86 -17.35
CA GLU A 21 32.94 26.67 -18.06
C GLU A 21 34.35 26.06 -17.99
N ASP A 22 34.69 25.37 -16.89
CA ASP A 22 36.06 24.88 -16.60
C ASP A 22 36.19 23.35 -16.39
N ALA A 23 35.18 22.54 -16.75
CA ALA A 23 35.23 21.11 -16.46
C ALA A 23 36.06 20.33 -17.49
N VAL A 24 37.16 19.72 -17.01
CA VAL A 24 37.72 18.49 -17.57
C VAL A 24 36.65 17.41 -17.43
N ASP A 25 35.98 17.10 -18.53
CA ASP A 25 35.07 15.96 -18.71
C ASP A 25 33.87 15.89 -17.72
N ASN A 26 32.66 16.24 -18.21
CA ASN A 26 31.39 16.10 -17.48
C ASN A 26 31.20 14.69 -16.86
N THR A 27 31.90 13.68 -17.40
CA THR A 27 31.93 12.31 -16.90
C THR A 27 32.35 12.20 -15.43
N ILE A 28 33.24 13.05 -14.92
CA ILE A 28 33.68 13.00 -13.50
C ILE A 28 32.55 13.43 -12.55
N VAL A 29 31.80 14.48 -12.90
CA VAL A 29 30.68 14.96 -12.10
C VAL A 29 29.57 13.91 -12.08
N ILE A 30 29.26 13.33 -13.25
CA ILE A 30 28.28 12.26 -13.38
C ILE A 30 28.71 11.02 -12.58
N GLN A 31 29.97 10.59 -12.66
CA GLN A 31 30.50 9.48 -11.86
C GLN A 31 30.36 9.74 -10.35
N LYS A 32 30.68 10.95 -9.87
CA LYS A 32 30.51 11.30 -8.45
C LYS A 32 29.05 11.30 -8.01
N MET A 33 28.12 11.69 -8.88
CA MET A 33 26.67 11.61 -8.59
C MET A 33 26.13 10.18 -8.58
N GLN A 34 26.80 9.24 -9.27
CA GLN A 34 26.42 7.82 -9.29
C GLN A 34 26.87 7.04 -8.04
N VAL A 35 27.81 7.58 -7.24
CA VAL A 35 28.26 6.94 -6.01
C VAL A 35 27.18 7.07 -4.93
N PRO A 36 26.66 5.97 -4.34
CA PRO A 36 25.68 6.03 -3.27
C PRO A 36 26.27 6.76 -2.05
N GLN A 37 25.83 7.99 -1.82
CA GLN A 37 26.17 8.74 -0.63
C GLN A 37 25.23 8.35 0.52
N PRO A 38 25.66 8.45 1.79
CA PRO A 38 24.74 8.40 2.91
C PRO A 38 23.61 9.40 2.65
N VAL A 39 22.35 8.96 2.74
CA VAL A 39 21.23 9.89 2.56
C VAL A 39 21.38 11.05 3.54
N PHE A 40 21.13 12.27 3.06
CA PHE A 40 21.36 13.51 3.82
C PHE A 40 20.74 13.47 5.22
N ALA A 41 19.65 12.71 5.42
CA ALA A 41 19.04 12.46 6.71
C ALA A 41 20.05 12.04 7.81
N PHE A 42 21.00 11.14 7.53
CA PHE A 42 21.99 10.69 8.52
C PHE A 42 23.05 11.75 8.80
N VAL A 43 23.47 12.48 7.76
CA VAL A 43 24.44 13.59 7.89
C VAL A 43 23.83 14.72 8.71
N TYR A 44 22.59 15.08 8.39
CA TYR A 44 21.81 16.11 9.06
C TYR A 44 21.55 15.75 10.53
N HIS A 45 21.16 14.51 10.81
CA HIS A 45 20.99 14.02 12.18
C HIS A 45 22.27 14.17 13.01
N LYS A 46 23.42 13.74 12.48
CA LYS A 46 24.73 13.91 13.16
C LYS A 46 25.06 15.38 13.41
N ALA A 47 24.75 16.26 12.46
CA ALA A 47 24.97 17.70 12.60
C ALA A 47 24.08 18.33 13.68
N LEU A 48 22.79 17.95 13.74
CA LEU A 48 21.87 18.38 14.80
C LEU A 48 22.30 17.87 16.17
N ALA A 49 22.73 16.59 16.25
CA ALA A 49 23.27 15.99 17.47
C ALA A 49 24.44 16.81 18.03
N LYS A 50 25.40 17.18 17.16
CA LYS A 50 26.55 17.98 17.53
C LYS A 50 26.19 19.39 18.01
N LYS A 51 25.09 19.96 17.52
CA LYS A 51 24.60 21.29 17.92
C LYS A 51 23.70 21.26 19.17
N GLY A 52 23.44 20.09 19.75
CA GLY A 52 22.52 19.96 20.88
C GLY A 52 21.05 20.22 20.53
N HIS A 53 20.69 20.18 19.24
CA HIS A 53 19.33 20.47 18.73
C HIS A 53 18.54 19.20 18.42
N LEU A 54 18.89 18.06 19.02
CA LEU A 54 18.07 16.85 18.95
C LEU A 54 16.90 16.99 19.93
N GLU A 55 15.89 17.77 19.57
CA GLU A 55 14.59 17.63 20.21
C GLU A 55 13.94 16.34 19.70
N VAL A 56 14.12 15.27 20.47
CA VAL A 56 13.70 13.89 20.15
C VAL A 56 12.17 13.74 20.05
N GLN A 57 11.39 14.74 20.47
CA GLN A 57 9.95 14.59 20.73
C GLN A 57 9.05 14.53 19.49
N HIS A 58 9.54 14.87 18.29
CA HIS A 58 8.68 15.01 17.11
C HIS A 58 8.58 13.77 16.19
N TYR A 59 9.39 12.73 16.42
CA TYR A 59 9.51 11.63 15.46
C TYR A 59 8.34 10.62 15.45
N PHE A 60 7.49 10.60 16.49
CA PHE A 60 6.42 9.61 16.62
C PHE A 60 5.06 10.25 16.91
N ARG A 61 4.55 11.04 15.97
CA ARG A 61 3.21 11.63 16.08
C ARG A 61 2.09 10.59 15.90
N TYR A 62 2.41 9.42 15.34
CA TYR A 62 1.45 8.34 15.08
C TYR A 62 1.59 7.22 16.12
N ASN A 63 0.52 6.98 16.87
CA ASN A 63 0.35 5.80 17.70
C ASN A 63 -0.76 4.94 17.09
N ALA A 64 -0.39 3.75 16.61
CA ALA A 64 -1.31 2.87 15.90
C ALA A 64 -2.46 2.38 16.77
N GLU A 65 -2.19 2.00 18.03
CA GLU A 65 -3.24 1.55 18.96
C GLU A 65 -4.21 2.68 19.25
N ALA A 66 -3.70 3.88 19.55
CA ALA A 66 -4.53 5.05 19.80
C ALA A 66 -5.41 5.40 18.60
N GLU A 67 -4.89 5.25 17.38
CA GLU A 67 -5.67 5.49 16.16
C GLU A 67 -6.80 4.45 15.98
N PHE A 68 -6.54 3.16 16.22
CA PHE A 68 -7.59 2.15 16.15
C PHE A 68 -8.63 2.28 17.26
N VAL A 69 -8.21 2.70 18.46
CA VAL A 69 -9.12 3.07 19.55
C VAL A 69 -10.01 4.26 19.16
N ARG A 70 -9.45 5.27 18.49
CA ARG A 70 -10.21 6.42 17.93
C ARG A 70 -11.28 5.96 16.93
N MET A 71 -11.06 4.84 16.22
CA MET A 71 -12.03 4.22 15.30
C MET A 71 -13.06 3.30 16.00
N GLY A 72 -13.02 3.21 17.33
CA GLY A 72 -13.96 2.43 18.13
C GLY A 72 -13.62 0.93 18.24
N ILE A 73 -12.34 0.57 18.08
CA ILE A 73 -11.86 -0.79 18.35
C ILE A 73 -11.34 -0.79 19.79
N SER A 74 -12.01 -1.55 20.67
CA SER A 74 -11.61 -1.64 22.08
C SER A 74 -10.35 -2.50 22.23
N THR A 75 -9.51 -2.16 23.21
CA THR A 75 -8.34 -2.95 23.62
C THR A 75 -8.71 -4.13 24.52
N GLN A 76 -9.96 -4.21 24.99
CA GLN A 76 -10.41 -5.26 25.90
C GLN A 76 -10.87 -6.51 25.15
N SER A 77 -10.63 -7.70 25.72
CA SER A 77 -10.86 -9.01 25.08
C SER A 77 -12.31 -9.35 24.71
N ASN A 78 -13.30 -8.59 25.22
CA ASN A 78 -14.72 -8.81 24.97
C ASN A 78 -15.30 -7.70 24.06
N THR A 79 -14.84 -7.65 22.82
CA THR A 79 -15.20 -6.58 21.87
C THR A 79 -16.57 -6.83 21.23
N ARG A 80 -17.58 -6.03 21.59
CA ARG A 80 -18.87 -5.99 20.88
C ARG A 80 -18.74 -5.62 19.38
N CYS A 81 -17.61 -5.07 18.96
CA CYS A 81 -17.42 -4.60 17.58
C CYS A 81 -16.93 -5.67 16.60
N GLY A 82 -16.57 -6.89 17.04
CA GLY A 82 -16.13 -7.99 16.17
C GLY A 82 -14.67 -7.92 15.70
N TRP A 83 -13.91 -6.90 16.13
CA TRP A 83 -12.51 -6.68 15.74
C TRP A 83 -11.61 -6.57 16.97
N ARG A 84 -10.37 -7.06 16.85
CA ARG A 84 -9.33 -6.90 17.87
C ARG A 84 -8.08 -6.25 17.31
N ILE A 85 -7.38 -5.51 18.15
CA ILE A 85 -6.00 -5.08 17.93
C ILE A 85 -5.10 -6.27 18.30
N ASP A 86 -4.25 -6.70 17.38
CA ASP A 86 -3.32 -7.83 17.55
C ASP A 86 -1.88 -7.34 17.34
N SER A 87 -1.11 -7.32 18.43
CA SER A 87 0.31 -6.94 18.45
C SER A 87 1.26 -8.13 18.51
N THR A 88 0.72 -9.35 18.48
CA THR A 88 1.49 -10.59 18.71
C THR A 88 1.75 -11.34 17.40
N VAL A 89 0.74 -11.44 16.53
CA VAL A 89 0.82 -12.31 15.35
C VAL A 89 1.87 -11.85 14.33
N ASN A 90 2.08 -10.53 14.21
CA ASN A 90 3.09 -9.95 13.33
C ASN A 90 4.23 -9.28 14.11
N GLU A 91 4.45 -9.72 15.36
CA GLU A 91 5.61 -9.30 16.15
C GLU A 91 6.91 -9.61 15.38
N GLY A 92 7.82 -8.64 15.35
CA GLY A 92 9.07 -8.77 14.59
C GLY A 92 8.86 -8.94 13.08
N TYR A 93 7.67 -8.60 12.56
CA TYR A 93 7.32 -8.67 11.15
C TYR A 93 7.40 -10.10 10.56
N ARG A 94 7.21 -11.12 11.40
CA ARG A 94 7.40 -12.53 11.04
C ARG A 94 6.32 -13.08 10.10
N LEU A 95 5.05 -12.71 10.32
CA LEU A 95 3.93 -13.18 9.50
C LEU A 95 3.93 -12.50 8.13
N CYS A 96 4.07 -11.17 8.11
CA CYS A 96 4.19 -10.37 6.90
C CYS A 96 5.24 -9.25 7.12
N PRO A 97 6.42 -9.37 6.50
CA PRO A 97 7.51 -8.40 6.63
C PRO A 97 7.17 -6.96 6.20
N SER A 98 6.14 -6.80 5.37
CA SER A 98 5.74 -5.51 4.80
C SER A 98 4.49 -4.90 5.44
N TYR A 99 3.93 -5.55 6.45
CA TYR A 99 2.84 -5.04 7.27
C TYR A 99 3.36 -4.43 8.57
N PRO A 100 2.59 -3.55 9.24
CA PRO A 100 2.94 -3.07 10.57
C PRO A 100 2.96 -4.22 11.59
N SER A 101 3.67 -4.02 12.71
CA SER A 101 3.71 -4.99 13.81
C SER A 101 2.37 -5.14 14.53
N ILE A 102 1.56 -4.07 14.55
CA ILE A 102 0.21 -4.06 15.09
C ILE A 102 -0.79 -4.16 13.94
N LEU A 103 -1.63 -5.19 13.99
CA LEU A 103 -2.69 -5.45 13.02
C LEU A 103 -4.07 -5.33 13.66
N VAL A 104 -5.10 -5.12 12.85
CA VAL A 104 -6.49 -5.28 13.27
C VAL A 104 -7.17 -6.33 12.42
N VAL A 105 -7.73 -7.33 13.11
CA VAL A 105 -8.27 -8.56 12.51
C VAL A 105 -9.59 -8.96 13.20
N PRO A 106 -10.43 -9.79 12.55
CA PRO A 106 -11.66 -10.29 13.17
C PRO A 106 -11.37 -10.99 14.50
N SER A 107 -12.12 -10.69 15.57
CA SER A 107 -11.86 -11.24 16.92
C SER A 107 -11.82 -12.76 16.94
N ASP A 108 -12.63 -13.44 16.12
CA ASP A 108 -12.70 -14.90 16.00
C ASP A 108 -11.55 -15.52 15.17
N ALA A 109 -10.70 -14.72 14.54
CA ALA A 109 -9.59 -15.22 13.74
C ALA A 109 -8.44 -15.73 14.63
N THR A 110 -8.22 -17.04 14.67
CA THR A 110 -7.10 -17.68 15.38
C THR A 110 -5.75 -17.42 14.68
N PRO A 111 -4.62 -17.54 15.38
CA PRO A 111 -3.29 -17.43 14.77
C PRO A 111 -3.08 -18.36 13.57
N GLN A 112 -3.62 -19.59 13.63
CA GLN A 112 -3.54 -20.56 12.54
C GLN A 112 -4.33 -20.10 11.31
N THR A 113 -5.52 -19.54 11.52
CA THR A 113 -6.33 -18.97 10.44
C THR A 113 -5.63 -17.78 9.79
N LEU A 114 -5.01 -16.90 10.59
CA LEU A 114 -4.21 -15.78 10.08
C LEU A 114 -3.01 -16.25 9.25
N GLN A 115 -2.28 -17.24 9.74
CA GLN A 115 -1.14 -17.82 9.03
C GLN A 115 -1.56 -18.46 7.70
N ALA A 116 -2.71 -19.15 7.67
CA ALA A 116 -3.23 -19.80 6.48
C ALA A 116 -3.77 -18.79 5.44
N ALA A 117 -4.40 -17.68 5.88
CA ALA A 117 -4.79 -16.60 4.98
C ALA A 117 -3.56 -15.87 4.41
N ALA A 118 -2.57 -15.58 5.27
CA ALA A 118 -1.30 -14.99 4.87
C ALA A 118 -0.58 -15.83 3.82
N SER A 119 -0.49 -17.15 3.98
CA SER A 119 0.26 -17.99 3.05
C SER A 119 -0.29 -17.99 1.62
N PHE A 120 -1.59 -17.72 1.43
CA PHE A 120 -2.24 -17.67 0.12
C PHE A 120 -2.18 -16.31 -0.59
N ARG A 121 -1.79 -15.25 0.12
CA ARG A 121 -1.78 -13.88 -0.38
C ARG A 121 -0.38 -13.46 -0.78
N THR A 122 -0.24 -12.77 -1.90
CA THR A 122 1.08 -12.36 -2.41
C THR A 122 1.83 -11.53 -1.37
N LYS A 123 3.07 -11.94 -1.06
CA LYS A 123 3.92 -11.36 0.01
C LYS A 123 3.29 -11.39 1.41
N GLN A 124 2.43 -12.39 1.65
CA GLN A 124 1.74 -12.60 2.91
C GLN A 124 0.86 -11.43 3.35
N ARG A 125 0.44 -10.58 2.41
CA ARG A 125 -0.41 -9.41 2.69
C ARG A 125 -1.88 -9.80 2.64
N PHE A 126 -2.31 -10.53 3.65
CA PHE A 126 -3.70 -10.92 3.83
C PHE A 126 -4.59 -9.73 4.22
N PRO A 127 -5.92 -9.86 4.09
CA PRO A 127 -6.83 -8.77 4.42
C PRO A 127 -6.72 -8.31 5.89
N ILE A 128 -6.46 -7.02 6.10
CA ILE A 128 -6.43 -6.39 7.43
C ILE A 128 -7.26 -5.11 7.42
N LEU A 129 -7.84 -4.74 8.56
CA LEU A 129 -8.61 -3.52 8.70
C LEU A 129 -7.68 -2.29 8.65
N THR A 130 -8.07 -1.28 7.88
CA THR A 130 -7.37 0.01 7.78
C THR A 130 -8.21 1.16 8.31
N TRP A 131 -9.53 1.03 8.23
CA TRP A 131 -10.44 2.03 8.73
C TRP A 131 -11.75 1.39 9.19
N ARG A 132 -12.33 1.95 10.26
CA ARG A 132 -13.67 1.63 10.73
C ARG A 132 -14.42 2.90 11.02
N SER A 133 -15.67 2.97 10.57
CA SER A 133 -16.60 4.03 10.94
C SER A 133 -16.95 3.90 12.43
N PRO A 134 -16.61 4.87 13.30
CA PRO A 134 -17.02 4.82 14.69
C PRO A 134 -18.55 4.98 14.85
N ARG A 135 -19.24 5.49 13.82
CA ARG A 135 -20.70 5.71 13.83
C ARG A 135 -21.49 4.49 13.35
N THR A 136 -21.07 3.87 12.25
CA THR A 136 -21.83 2.80 11.58
C THR A 136 -21.20 1.42 11.73
N GLY A 137 -19.94 1.35 12.16
CA GLY A 137 -19.20 0.09 12.23
C GLY A 137 -18.72 -0.45 10.88
N THR A 138 -19.08 0.17 9.76
CA THR A 138 -18.58 -0.18 8.42
C THR A 138 -17.06 -0.14 8.38
N VAL A 139 -16.44 -1.12 7.72
CA VAL A 139 -14.99 -1.27 7.68
C VAL A 139 -14.45 -1.14 6.26
N LEU A 140 -13.21 -0.66 6.18
CA LEU A 140 -12.37 -0.79 5.00
C LEU A 140 -11.19 -1.68 5.37
N CYS A 141 -10.96 -2.70 4.55
CA CYS A 141 -9.81 -3.58 4.66
C CYS A 141 -8.89 -3.42 3.44
N ARG A 142 -7.61 -3.78 3.58
CA ARG A 142 -6.64 -3.87 2.48
C ARG A 142 -5.99 -5.23 2.43
N ALA A 143 -5.66 -5.69 1.23
CA ALA A 143 -4.92 -6.93 0.99
C ALA A 143 -4.06 -6.81 -0.29
N ALA A 144 -3.16 -7.76 -0.52
CA ALA A 144 -2.64 -8.04 -1.86
C ALA A 144 -3.51 -9.04 -2.60
N GLU A 145 -3.29 -9.17 -3.90
CA GLU A 145 -3.97 -10.17 -4.72
C GLU A 145 -3.80 -11.60 -4.15
N PRO A 146 -4.82 -12.46 -4.30
CA PRO A 146 -4.73 -13.87 -3.94
C PRO A 146 -3.89 -14.63 -4.97
N GLY A 147 -3.36 -15.78 -4.57
CA GLY A 147 -2.74 -16.74 -5.48
C GLY A 147 -1.23 -16.83 -5.29
N THR A 148 -0.81 -17.64 -4.32
CA THR A 148 0.55 -18.18 -4.20
C THR A 148 0.51 -19.68 -4.51
N TRP A 149 1.62 -20.23 -5.01
CA TRP A 149 1.70 -21.64 -5.42
C TRP A 149 1.46 -22.64 -4.26
N MET A 150 1.78 -22.26 -3.03
CA MET A 150 1.70 -23.13 -1.85
C MET A 150 0.54 -22.79 -0.91
N GLY A 151 -0.32 -21.84 -1.28
CA GLY A 151 -1.37 -21.36 -0.39
C GLY A 151 -2.69 -22.12 -0.51
N ASN A 152 -3.50 -22.02 0.53
CA ASN A 152 -4.82 -22.67 0.59
C ASN A 152 -5.93 -21.64 0.33
N ARG A 153 -6.51 -21.67 -0.88
CA ARG A 153 -7.59 -20.75 -1.27
C ARG A 153 -8.81 -20.84 -0.36
N ASP A 154 -9.15 -22.02 0.14
CA ASP A 154 -10.32 -22.18 1.01
C ASP A 154 -10.06 -21.61 2.42
N ALA A 155 -8.82 -21.60 2.88
CA ALA A 155 -8.45 -20.89 4.11
C ALA A 155 -8.63 -19.37 3.94
N ASP A 156 -8.22 -18.80 2.81
CA ASP A 156 -8.44 -17.36 2.52
C ASP A 156 -9.94 -17.04 2.41
N LYS A 157 -10.74 -17.88 1.73
CA LYS A 157 -12.21 -17.72 1.69
C LYS A 157 -12.84 -17.72 3.09
N ARG A 158 -12.45 -18.67 3.95
CA ARG A 158 -12.93 -18.72 5.35
C ARG A 158 -12.54 -17.46 6.11
N PHE A 159 -11.34 -16.94 5.89
CA PHE A 159 -10.90 -15.70 6.53
C PHE A 159 -11.64 -14.47 6.01
N ILE A 160 -11.95 -14.40 4.71
CA ILE A 160 -12.83 -13.37 4.13
C ILE A 160 -14.25 -13.45 4.76
N ASP A 161 -14.76 -14.65 5.01
CA ASP A 161 -16.06 -14.83 5.68
C ASP A 161 -16.02 -14.37 7.15
N LEU A 162 -14.90 -14.57 7.87
CA LEU A 162 -14.71 -13.99 9.20
C LEU A 162 -14.73 -12.46 9.18
N ILE A 163 -14.16 -11.83 8.15
CA ILE A 163 -14.26 -10.37 7.97
C ILE A 163 -15.70 -9.96 7.76
N ARG A 164 -16.45 -10.72 6.96
CA ARG A 164 -17.87 -10.45 6.71
C ARG A 164 -18.67 -10.50 8.01
N TYR A 165 -18.51 -11.56 8.81
CA TYR A 165 -19.17 -11.69 10.12
C TYR A 165 -18.78 -10.56 11.07
N ALA A 166 -17.49 -10.25 11.18
CA ALA A 166 -17.00 -9.14 12.02
C ALA A 166 -17.50 -7.76 11.57
N SER A 167 -17.85 -7.63 10.29
CA SER A 167 -18.43 -6.40 9.72
C SER A 167 -19.95 -6.32 9.91
N GLY A 168 -20.60 -7.42 10.30
CA GLY A 168 -22.07 -7.52 10.35
C GLY A 168 -22.74 -7.39 8.98
N SER A 169 -22.02 -7.71 7.89
CA SER A 169 -22.54 -7.55 6.52
C SER A 169 -23.00 -8.88 5.92
N ASP A 170 -24.02 -8.86 5.07
CA ASP A 170 -24.43 -10.04 4.29
C ASP A 170 -23.49 -10.31 3.12
N THR A 171 -22.86 -9.26 2.59
CA THR A 171 -21.91 -9.33 1.47
C THR A 171 -20.74 -8.37 1.64
N LEU A 172 -19.60 -8.70 1.03
CA LEU A 172 -18.43 -7.81 0.99
C LEU A 172 -18.18 -7.31 -0.44
N ALA A 173 -18.03 -6.00 -0.59
CA ALA A 173 -17.57 -5.40 -1.83
C ALA A 173 -16.04 -5.42 -1.89
N ILE A 174 -15.49 -6.04 -2.95
CA ILE A 174 -14.06 -6.12 -3.22
C ILE A 174 -13.75 -5.24 -4.42
N PHE A 175 -12.89 -4.24 -4.19
CA PHE A 175 -12.38 -3.38 -5.24
C PHE A 175 -10.96 -3.84 -5.60
N ASP A 176 -10.82 -4.52 -6.74
CA ASP A 176 -9.51 -4.77 -7.33
C ASP A 176 -9.12 -3.52 -8.12
N CYS A 177 -8.07 -2.84 -7.67
CA CYS A 177 -7.62 -1.60 -8.31
C CYS A 177 -7.22 -1.80 -9.78
N ARG A 178 -6.91 -3.02 -10.22
CA ARG A 178 -6.48 -3.31 -11.59
C ARG A 178 -7.63 -3.32 -12.57
N SER A 179 -7.31 -3.34 -13.86
CA SER A 179 -8.26 -3.78 -14.88
C SER A 179 -8.46 -5.29 -14.80
N ARG A 180 -9.63 -5.79 -15.21
CA ARG A 180 -9.91 -7.24 -15.28
C ARG A 180 -8.86 -7.99 -16.12
N ILE A 181 -8.42 -7.39 -17.23
CA ILE A 181 -7.40 -7.98 -18.11
C ILE A 181 -6.06 -8.09 -17.38
N ALA A 182 -5.63 -7.05 -16.68
CA ALA A 182 -4.39 -7.10 -15.90
C ALA A 182 -4.49 -8.11 -14.75
N ALA A 183 -5.66 -8.22 -14.11
CA ALA A 183 -5.89 -9.16 -13.04
C ALA A 183 -5.85 -10.63 -13.51
N THR A 184 -6.51 -10.93 -14.63
CA THR A 184 -6.45 -12.25 -15.26
C THR A 184 -5.06 -12.54 -15.84
N GLY A 185 -4.37 -11.55 -16.40
CA GLY A 185 -3.01 -11.70 -16.92
C GLY A 185 -1.99 -12.01 -15.81
N ASN A 186 -2.13 -11.38 -14.65
CA ASN A 186 -1.33 -11.74 -13.48
C ASN A 186 -1.55 -13.19 -13.07
N ALA A 187 -2.79 -13.71 -13.18
CA ALA A 187 -3.11 -15.10 -12.87
C ALA A 187 -2.45 -16.14 -13.81
N VAL A 188 -1.97 -15.69 -14.97
CA VAL A 188 -1.28 -16.54 -15.96
C VAL A 188 0.24 -16.39 -15.87
N ASN A 189 0.75 -15.26 -15.36
CA ASN A 189 2.17 -15.01 -15.15
C ASN A 189 2.66 -15.61 -13.84
N ILE A 190 2.78 -16.94 -13.83
CA ILE A 190 3.23 -17.74 -12.68
C ILE A 190 4.69 -17.42 -12.36
N THR A 191 4.93 -16.91 -11.15
CA THR A 191 6.26 -16.82 -10.54
C THR A 191 6.34 -17.73 -9.32
N LYS A 192 7.56 -17.98 -8.82
CA LYS A 192 7.75 -18.72 -7.55
C LYS A 192 7.06 -18.06 -6.35
N GLU A 193 6.79 -16.75 -6.41
CA GLU A 193 6.26 -15.95 -5.29
C GLU A 193 4.78 -15.53 -5.45
N SER A 194 4.24 -15.61 -6.66
CA SER A 194 2.88 -15.16 -6.97
C SER A 194 2.41 -15.87 -8.24
N LEU A 195 1.28 -16.57 -8.12
CA LEU A 195 0.51 -17.05 -9.27
C LEU A 195 -0.37 -15.95 -9.84
N GLY A 196 -0.65 -14.89 -9.06
CA GLY A 196 -1.64 -13.89 -9.41
C GLY A 196 -3.04 -14.48 -9.40
N GLY A 197 -4.03 -13.67 -9.08
CA GLY A 197 -5.38 -14.19 -8.91
C GLY A 197 -6.39 -13.11 -8.65
N THR A 198 -7.64 -13.54 -8.53
CA THR A 198 -8.76 -12.66 -8.20
C THR A 198 -9.64 -13.32 -7.15
N GLU A 199 -10.36 -12.49 -6.42
CA GLU A 199 -11.42 -12.91 -5.51
C GLU A 199 -12.72 -13.26 -6.24
N TRP A 200 -12.68 -13.38 -7.57
CA TRP A 200 -13.83 -13.79 -8.36
C TRP A 200 -14.31 -15.18 -7.92
N GLY A 201 -15.61 -15.30 -7.65
CA GLY A 201 -16.24 -16.53 -7.16
C GLY A 201 -16.02 -16.82 -5.68
N TYR A 202 -15.56 -15.84 -4.89
CA TYR A 202 -15.60 -15.96 -3.43
C TYR A 202 -17.05 -15.89 -2.96
N PRO A 203 -17.48 -16.74 -2.00
CA PRO A 203 -18.84 -16.69 -1.47
C PRO A 203 -19.12 -15.34 -0.81
N HIS A 204 -20.34 -14.83 -0.95
CA HIS A 204 -20.79 -13.59 -0.31
C HIS A 204 -19.94 -12.35 -0.64
N THR A 205 -19.34 -12.30 -1.83
CA THR A 205 -18.60 -11.13 -2.31
C THR A 205 -19.09 -10.63 -3.65
N SER A 206 -18.92 -9.33 -3.89
CA SER A 206 -18.98 -8.71 -5.21
C SER A 206 -17.58 -8.18 -5.56
N VAL A 207 -17.15 -8.32 -6.82
CA VAL A 207 -15.82 -7.87 -7.26
C VAL A 207 -15.97 -6.81 -8.33
N THR A 208 -15.36 -5.65 -8.11
CA THR A 208 -15.28 -4.52 -9.05
C THR A 208 -13.84 -4.29 -9.44
N PHE A 209 -13.56 -4.28 -10.76
CA PHE A 209 -12.24 -3.95 -11.30
C PHE A 209 -12.18 -2.46 -11.63
N CYS A 210 -11.24 -1.73 -11.03
CA CYS A 210 -11.20 -0.27 -11.09
C CYS A 210 -10.44 0.26 -12.32
N GLY A 211 -9.63 -0.58 -12.98
CA GLY A 211 -8.94 -0.18 -14.21
C GLY A 211 -7.71 0.71 -14.03
N LEU A 212 -7.19 0.87 -12.81
CA LEU A 212 -6.02 1.70 -12.56
C LEU A 212 -4.77 1.10 -13.21
N VAL A 213 -3.98 1.98 -13.82
CA VAL A 213 -2.73 1.62 -14.47
C VAL A 213 -1.66 1.22 -13.45
N ASN A 214 -0.72 0.37 -13.87
CA ASN A 214 0.40 -0.03 -13.01
C ASN A 214 1.47 1.07 -12.91
N ILE A 215 2.43 0.85 -12.00
CA ILE A 215 3.51 1.82 -11.72
C ILE A 215 4.41 2.13 -12.92
N HIS A 216 4.49 1.23 -13.93
CA HIS A 216 5.29 1.48 -15.13
C HIS A 216 4.63 2.52 -16.02
N LYS A 217 3.30 2.43 -16.17
CA LYS A 217 2.50 3.44 -16.85
C LYS A 217 2.46 4.76 -16.08
N VAL A 218 2.31 4.73 -14.75
CA VAL A 218 2.40 5.98 -13.94
C VAL A 218 3.75 6.67 -14.14
N ARG A 219 4.86 5.92 -14.17
CA ARG A 219 6.19 6.47 -14.43
C ARG A 219 6.30 7.07 -15.84
N ASP A 220 5.81 6.36 -16.85
CA ASP A 220 5.75 6.85 -18.23
C ASP A 220 4.94 8.15 -18.34
N TYR A 221 3.77 8.21 -17.70
CA TYR A 221 2.92 9.40 -17.69
C TYR A 221 3.56 10.58 -16.96
N TYR A 222 4.33 10.32 -15.90
CA TYR A 222 5.11 11.37 -15.24
C TYR A 222 6.23 11.91 -16.14
N THR A 223 6.91 11.04 -16.89
CA THR A 223 7.90 11.48 -17.90
C THR A 223 7.24 12.36 -18.96
N ARG A 224 6.10 11.92 -19.50
CA ARG A 224 5.31 12.70 -20.48
C ARG A 224 4.85 14.05 -19.93
N LEU A 225 4.44 14.10 -18.66
CA LEU A 225 4.13 15.36 -17.97
C LEU A 225 5.34 16.31 -17.96
N CYS A 226 6.55 15.81 -17.71
CA CYS A 226 7.78 16.61 -17.75
C CYS A 226 8.12 17.10 -19.17
N GLU A 227 7.63 16.40 -20.19
CA GLU A 227 7.77 16.71 -21.62
C GLU A 227 6.61 17.57 -22.16
N SER A 228 5.80 18.16 -21.28
CA SER A 228 4.65 19.02 -21.61
C SER A 228 3.46 18.28 -22.25
N ASP A 229 3.30 16.98 -21.95
CA ASP A 229 2.15 16.17 -22.32
C ASP A 229 1.39 15.69 -21.05
N PRO A 230 0.50 16.53 -20.49
CA PRO A 230 -0.12 16.29 -19.18
C PRO A 230 -1.32 15.34 -19.23
N GLU A 231 -1.92 15.09 -20.40
CA GLU A 231 -3.21 14.41 -20.53
C GLU A 231 -3.25 13.00 -19.88
N PRO A 232 -2.24 12.12 -20.11
CA PRO A 232 -2.24 10.79 -19.47
C PRO A 232 -2.14 10.84 -17.95
N TRP A 233 -1.42 11.84 -17.42
CA TRP A 233 -1.27 12.06 -15.99
C TRP A 233 -2.57 12.54 -15.36
N LEU A 234 -3.23 13.53 -15.98
CA LEU A 234 -4.53 14.05 -15.52
C LEU A 234 -5.61 12.97 -15.55
N THR A 235 -5.68 12.19 -16.62
CA THR A 235 -6.60 11.04 -16.75
C THR A 235 -6.38 10.04 -15.61
N THR A 236 -5.12 9.70 -15.31
CA THR A 236 -4.77 8.79 -14.21
C THR A 236 -5.20 9.32 -12.83
N ILE A 237 -5.09 10.64 -12.60
CA ILE A 237 -5.58 11.27 -11.37
C ILE A 237 -7.11 11.18 -11.29
N GLN A 238 -7.81 11.46 -12.39
CA GLN A 238 -9.28 11.38 -12.44
C GLN A 238 -9.76 9.95 -12.12
N ASP A 239 -9.14 8.93 -12.73
CA ASP A 239 -9.48 7.53 -12.48
C ASP A 239 -9.23 7.12 -11.02
N LEU A 240 -8.12 7.58 -10.42
CA LEU A 240 -7.79 7.35 -9.02
C LEU A 240 -8.84 7.98 -8.08
N LEU A 241 -9.20 9.24 -8.34
CA LEU A 241 -10.21 9.95 -7.55
C LEU A 241 -11.60 9.34 -7.72
N ALA A 242 -11.97 8.93 -8.93
CA ALA A 242 -13.23 8.24 -9.20
C ALA A 242 -13.31 6.91 -8.46
N THR A 243 -12.21 6.14 -8.44
CA THR A 243 -12.10 4.89 -7.68
C THR A 243 -12.27 5.13 -6.18
N ALA A 244 -11.55 6.11 -5.62
CA ALA A 244 -11.65 6.46 -4.20
C ALA A 244 -13.08 6.92 -3.84
N HIS A 245 -13.72 7.68 -4.72
CA HIS A 245 -15.10 8.11 -4.55
C HIS A 245 -16.08 6.93 -4.58
N ALA A 246 -15.90 5.97 -5.50
CA ALA A 246 -16.73 4.76 -5.55
C ALA A 246 -16.61 3.92 -4.28
N VAL A 247 -15.39 3.68 -3.78
CA VAL A 247 -15.15 3.01 -2.50
C VAL A 247 -15.82 3.78 -1.35
N SER A 248 -15.66 5.10 -1.31
CA SER A 248 -16.28 5.94 -0.29
C SER A 248 -17.81 5.86 -0.34
N ARG A 249 -18.42 5.84 -1.53
CA ARG A 249 -19.86 5.67 -1.68
C ARG A 249 -20.32 4.33 -1.12
N GLU A 250 -19.62 3.24 -1.43
CA GLU A 250 -19.94 1.90 -0.92
C GLU A 250 -19.92 1.87 0.61
N LEU A 251 -18.89 2.46 1.23
CA LEU A 251 -18.77 2.55 2.69
C LEU A 251 -19.92 3.34 3.36
N HIS A 252 -20.59 4.23 2.62
CA HIS A 252 -21.66 5.08 3.16
C HIS A 252 -23.07 4.68 2.72
N GLN A 253 -23.23 3.75 1.78
CA GLN A 253 -24.53 3.32 1.26
C GLN A 253 -25.36 2.55 2.28
N HIS A 254 -24.72 1.84 3.22
CA HIS A 254 -25.41 1.05 4.25
C HIS A 254 -25.97 1.87 5.43
N ARG A 255 -26.22 3.17 5.22
CA ARG A 255 -27.02 3.99 6.13
C ARG A 255 -28.51 3.62 5.97
N ARG A 256 -28.96 2.62 6.72
CA ARG A 256 -30.39 2.46 7.04
C ARG A 256 -30.56 2.58 8.54
#